data_AF-A0A9D8SCS1-F1
#
_entry.id   AF-A0A9D8SCS1-F1
#
_cell.length_a   1.000
_cell.length_b   1.000
_cell.length_c   1.000
_cell.angle_alpha   90.00
_cell.angle_beta   90.00
_cell.angle_gamma   90.00
#
_symmetry.space_group_name_H-M   'P 1'
#
loop_
_entity.id
_entity.type
_entity.pdbx_description
1 polymer ?
#
loop_
_entity_poly.entity_id
_entity_poly.type
_entity_poly.pdbx_seq_one_letter_code
_entity_poly.pdbx_strand_id
1 'polypeptide(L)'
;MVEKPTRILVIMAIFLIIIGVFILQLIKLQLIDGEEYLEASRNSVITKTTVDASRGEILDRFCSPIVQSSSVMTVEFYRSIIKNLNATIDTVLDIFEKCGEEYTDDFPISKTEPYIYYEDFLSSSSKVSSFSSWLKKKKIAANITAEDALAALIKYYKLSDYPTSRARDIIAIRYGIENKSTGYFYTFAEDVGLETITMVKERGTEIPGVTVEIGSARSYVNE
;
A
#
# COMPACT_ATOMS: atom_id res chain seq x y z
N MET A 1 -33.85 -48.55 -45.13
CA MET A 1 -32.38 -48.40 -45.15
C MET A 1 -31.90 -48.63 -43.73
N VAL A 2 -31.37 -49.82 -43.43
CA VAL A 2 -30.83 -50.13 -42.10
C VAL A 2 -29.42 -49.58 -42.07
N GLU A 3 -29.21 -48.45 -41.38
CA GLU A 3 -27.87 -47.90 -41.18
C GLU A 3 -27.02 -48.94 -40.45
N LYS A 4 -25.91 -49.36 -41.06
CA LYS A 4 -25.04 -50.41 -40.50
C LYS A 4 -24.40 -49.87 -39.22
N PRO A 5 -24.69 -50.43 -38.03
CA PRO A 5 -24.21 -49.91 -36.74
C PRO A 5 -22.68 -49.99 -36.59
N THR A 6 -22.02 -50.74 -37.47
CA THR A 6 -20.57 -50.93 -37.51
C THR A 6 -19.79 -49.63 -37.68
N ARG A 7 -20.29 -48.68 -38.50
CA ARG A 7 -19.60 -47.38 -38.72
C ARG A 7 -19.68 -46.49 -37.48
N ILE A 8 -20.85 -46.47 -36.82
CA ILE A 8 -21.09 -45.70 -35.60
C ILE A 8 -20.25 -46.25 -34.44
N LEU A 9 -20.14 -47.58 -34.32
CA LEU A 9 -19.33 -48.24 -33.29
C LEU A 9 -17.83 -47.93 -33.45
N VAL A 10 -17.32 -47.90 -34.69
CA VAL A 10 -15.92 -47.51 -34.95
C VAL A 10 -15.66 -46.05 -34.58
N ILE A 11 -16.57 -45.13 -34.92
CA ILE A 11 -16.43 -43.71 -34.56
C ILE A 11 -16.48 -43.52 -33.04
N MET A 12 -17.37 -44.24 -32.35
CA MET A 12 -17.48 -44.21 -30.89
C MET A 12 -16.22 -44.74 -30.20
N ALA A 13 -15.62 -45.81 -30.74
CA ALA A 13 -14.35 -46.34 -30.23
C ALA A 13 -13.20 -45.35 -30.39
N ILE A 14 -13.09 -44.68 -31.55
CA ILE A 14 -12.09 -43.63 -31.77
C ILE A 14 -12.29 -42.45 -30.81
N PHE A 15 -13.54 -42.04 -30.59
CA PHE A 15 -13.86 -40.96 -29.66
C PHE A 15 -13.48 -41.31 -28.22
N LEU A 16 -13.74 -42.54 -27.76
CA LEU A 16 -13.33 -43.01 -26.44
C LEU A 16 -11.80 -43.07 -26.28
N ILE A 17 -11.06 -43.42 -27.34
CA ILE A 17 -9.60 -43.40 -27.32
C ILE A 17 -9.09 -41.96 -27.15
N ILE A 18 -9.66 -41.01 -27.88
CA ILE A 18 -9.30 -39.59 -27.76
C ILE A 18 -9.57 -39.08 -26.35
N ILE A 19 -10.73 -39.40 -25.76
CA ILE A 19 -11.05 -39.08 -24.37
C ILE A 19 -10.03 -39.71 -23.42
N GLY A 20 -9.66 -40.97 -23.63
CA GLY A 20 -8.64 -41.66 -22.83
C GLY A 20 -7.29 -40.95 -22.86
N VAL A 21 -6.86 -40.47 -24.03
CA VAL A 21 -5.63 -39.66 -24.18
C VAL A 21 -5.73 -38.36 -23.39
N PHE A 22 -6.87 -37.66 -23.44
CA PHE A 22 -7.07 -36.45 -22.64
C PHE A 22 -7.06 -36.72 -21.14
N ILE A 23 -7.65 -37.82 -20.68
CA ILE A 23 -7.62 -38.21 -19.25
C ILE A 23 -6.19 -38.49 -18.80
N LEU A 24 -5.40 -39.22 -19.60
CA LEU A 24 -3.99 -39.49 -19.28
C LEU A 24 -3.17 -38.19 -19.23
N GLN A 25 -3.43 -37.27 -20.17
CA GLN A 25 -2.78 -35.96 -20.18
C GLN A 25 -3.13 -35.14 -18.94
N LEU A 26 -4.39 -35.18 -18.48
CA LEU A 26 -4.84 -34.50 -17.26
C LEU A 26 -4.20 -35.12 -16.02
N ILE A 27 -4.12 -36.45 -15.93
CA ILE A 27 -3.45 -37.15 -14.83
C ILE A 27 -1.97 -36.74 -14.78
N LYS A 28 -1.30 -36.67 -15.93
CA LYS A 28 0.10 -36.22 -15.98
C LYS A 28 0.24 -34.79 -15.44
N LEU A 29 -0.59 -33.87 -15.92
CA LEU A 29 -0.51 -32.45 -15.54
C LEU A 29 -0.86 -32.21 -14.06
N GLN A 30 -1.81 -32.98 -13.51
CA GLN A 30 -2.32 -32.77 -12.15
C GLN A 30 -1.61 -33.61 -11.09
N LEU A 31 -1.27 -34.87 -11.41
CA LEU A 31 -0.78 -35.85 -10.43
C LEU A 31 0.73 -36.07 -10.50
N ILE A 32 1.32 -36.01 -11.70
CA ILE A 32 2.75 -36.27 -11.91
C ILE A 32 3.52 -34.95 -11.81
N ASP A 33 3.13 -33.97 -12.62
CA ASP A 33 3.85 -32.69 -12.74
C ASP A 33 3.19 -31.57 -11.91
N GLY A 34 2.11 -31.88 -11.18
CA GLY A 34 1.28 -30.89 -10.50
C GLY A 34 2.00 -30.11 -9.40
N GLU A 35 2.82 -30.80 -8.59
CA GLU A 35 3.63 -30.14 -7.56
C GLU A 35 4.68 -29.22 -8.17
N GLU A 36 5.38 -29.67 -9.21
CA GLU A 36 6.41 -28.87 -9.91
C GLU A 36 5.80 -27.60 -10.52
N TYR A 37 4.65 -27.70 -11.19
CA TYR A 37 3.96 -26.52 -11.74
C TYR A 37 3.41 -25.59 -10.66
N LEU A 38 2.95 -26.14 -9.53
CA LEU A 38 2.50 -25.35 -8.39
C LEU A 38 3.66 -24.61 -7.73
N GLU A 39 4.80 -25.27 -7.56
CA GLU A 39 6.03 -24.65 -7.05
C GLU A 39 6.58 -23.61 -8.02
N ALA A 40 6.65 -23.90 -9.32
CA ALA A 40 7.06 -22.95 -10.34
C ALA A 40 6.13 -21.73 -10.39
N SER A 41 4.82 -21.92 -10.23
CA SER A 41 3.84 -20.83 -10.14
C SER A 41 4.08 -19.98 -8.88
N ARG A 42 4.25 -20.62 -7.71
CA ARG A 42 4.52 -19.92 -6.44
C ARG A 42 5.85 -19.16 -6.48
N ASN A 43 6.90 -19.75 -7.05
CA ASN A 43 8.23 -19.15 -7.13
C ASN A 43 8.42 -18.24 -8.35
N SER A 44 7.45 -18.13 -9.26
CA SER A 44 7.57 -17.23 -10.43
C SER A 44 7.59 -15.75 -10.05
N VAL A 45 7.10 -15.40 -8.86
CA VAL A 45 7.05 -14.02 -8.36
C VAL A 45 8.28 -13.74 -7.49
N ILE A 46 9.47 -13.75 -8.09
CA ILE A 46 10.68 -13.23 -7.41
C ILE A 46 10.74 -11.73 -7.62
N THR A 47 10.28 -10.96 -6.63
CA THR A 47 10.51 -9.51 -6.60
C THR A 47 11.94 -9.26 -6.14
N LYS A 48 12.80 -8.80 -7.05
CA LYS A 48 14.16 -8.34 -6.70
C LYS A 48 14.07 -6.87 -6.30
N THR A 49 14.36 -6.56 -5.03
CA THR A 49 14.54 -5.18 -4.57
C THR A 49 16.02 -4.82 -4.70
N THR A 50 16.34 -3.84 -5.54
CA THR A 50 17.69 -3.26 -5.61
C THR A 50 17.83 -2.22 -4.51
N VAL A 51 18.75 -2.45 -3.58
CA VAL A 51 19.09 -1.47 -2.54
C VAL A 51 20.15 -0.54 -3.13
N ASP A 52 19.82 0.73 -3.28
CA ASP A 52 20.79 1.74 -3.73
C ASP A 52 21.79 2.04 -2.62
N ALA A 53 23.07 1.83 -2.91
CA ALA A 53 24.14 2.17 -1.99
C ALA A 53 24.35 3.70 -1.96
N SER A 54 24.70 4.22 -0.78
CA SER A 54 25.05 5.64 -0.62
C SER A 54 26.25 6.01 -1.49
N ARG A 55 26.23 7.21 -2.06
CA ARG A 55 27.35 7.75 -2.84
C ARG A 55 28.45 8.27 -1.92
N GLY A 56 29.70 8.24 -2.38
CA GLY A 56 30.83 8.84 -1.68
C GLY A 56 30.68 10.35 -1.46
N GLU A 57 31.35 10.83 -0.41
CA GLU A 57 31.48 12.26 -0.08
C GLU A 57 32.42 12.96 -1.07
N ILE A 58 32.20 14.27 -1.26
CA ILE A 58 33.09 15.13 -2.06
C ILE A 58 33.82 16.06 -1.09
N LEU A 59 35.15 16.00 -1.15
CA LEU A 59 36.06 16.70 -0.26
C LEU A 59 36.85 17.75 -1.06
N ASP A 60 37.17 18.89 -0.43
CA ASP A 60 38.18 19.82 -0.95
C ASP A 60 39.61 19.25 -0.79
N ARG A 61 40.61 19.95 -1.34
CA ARG A 61 42.05 19.67 -1.19
C ARG A 61 42.51 19.52 0.27
N PHE A 62 41.84 20.19 1.21
CA PHE A 62 42.11 20.08 2.65
C PHE A 62 41.33 18.96 3.35
N CYS A 63 40.67 18.07 2.59
CA CYS A 63 39.77 17.03 3.11
C CYS A 63 38.54 17.57 3.86
N SER A 64 38.13 18.82 3.58
CA SER A 64 36.90 19.39 4.12
C SER A 64 35.70 18.95 3.26
N PRO A 65 34.61 18.41 3.85
CA PRO A 65 33.46 17.94 3.08
C PRO A 65 32.62 19.08 2.52
N ILE A 66 32.49 19.12 1.19
CA ILE A 66 31.63 20.08 0.47
C ILE A 66 30.25 19.46 0.25
N VAL A 67 30.21 18.17 -0.09
CA VAL A 67 28.98 17.42 -0.32
C VAL A 67 29.00 16.13 0.47
N GLN A 68 28.06 16.01 1.41
CA GLN A 68 27.88 14.82 2.23
C GLN A 68 26.60 14.09 1.84
N SER A 69 26.55 12.80 2.16
CA SER A 69 25.35 11.99 2.02
C SER A 69 24.81 11.70 3.40
N SER A 70 23.59 12.16 3.71
CA SER A 70 22.87 11.76 4.91
C SER A 70 21.93 10.60 4.58
N SER A 71 21.84 9.64 5.50
CA SER A 71 20.85 8.57 5.42
C SER A 71 19.49 9.15 5.79
N VAL A 72 18.52 9.04 4.89
CA VAL A 72 17.13 9.46 5.13
C VAL A 72 16.29 8.20 5.24
N MET A 73 15.59 8.04 6.36
CA MET A 73 14.75 6.88 6.60
C MET A 73 13.29 7.26 6.36
N THR A 74 12.63 6.47 5.53
CA THR A 74 11.26 6.72 5.08
C THR A 74 10.37 5.55 5.50
N VAL A 75 9.18 5.85 6.01
CA VAL A 75 8.18 4.84 6.39
C VAL A 75 7.14 4.72 5.28
N GLU A 76 6.92 3.51 4.80
CA GLU A 76 6.04 3.22 3.67
C GLU A 76 4.95 2.20 4.04
N PHE A 77 3.74 2.45 3.54
CA PHE A 77 2.58 1.56 3.68
C PHE A 77 2.31 0.78 2.39
N TYR A 78 2.45 -0.53 2.43
CA TYR A 78 2.10 -1.46 1.36
C TYR A 78 0.67 -1.95 1.55
N ARG A 79 -0.29 -1.23 0.94
CA ARG A 79 -1.73 -1.49 1.11
C ARG A 79 -2.14 -2.94 0.79
N SER A 80 -1.47 -3.58 -0.17
CA SER A 80 -1.72 -4.97 -0.61
C SER A 80 -1.58 -6.00 0.53
N ILE A 81 -0.63 -5.77 1.44
CA ILE A 81 -0.26 -6.72 2.51
C ILE A 81 -1.14 -6.51 3.74
N ILE A 82 -1.54 -5.26 4.01
CA ILE A 82 -2.26 -4.88 5.22
C ILE A 82 -3.70 -5.42 5.20
N LYS A 83 -4.01 -6.30 6.17
CA LYS A 83 -5.36 -6.85 6.37
C LYS A 83 -6.27 -5.84 7.09
N ASN A 84 -5.90 -5.42 8.30
CA ASN A 84 -6.68 -4.48 9.09
C ASN A 84 -6.01 -3.10 9.10
N LEU A 85 -6.40 -2.28 8.12
CA LEU A 85 -5.75 -0.98 7.92
C LEU A 85 -6.04 0.02 9.04
N ASN A 86 -7.20 -0.03 9.71
CA ASN A 86 -7.48 0.89 10.84
C ASN A 86 -6.51 0.65 11.99
N ALA A 87 -6.40 -0.60 12.43
CA ALA A 87 -5.54 -0.97 13.54
C ALA A 87 -4.06 -0.73 13.23
N THR A 88 -3.59 -1.07 12.02
CA THR A 88 -2.19 -0.82 11.63
C THR A 88 -1.87 0.68 11.64
N ILE A 89 -2.75 1.53 11.10
CA ILE A 89 -2.55 2.98 11.11
C ILE A 89 -2.50 3.49 12.55
N ASP A 90 -3.41 3.03 13.40
CA ASP A 90 -3.46 3.41 14.82
C ASP A 90 -2.16 3.03 15.55
N THR A 91 -1.66 1.81 15.37
CA THR A 91 -0.39 1.40 15.98
C THR A 91 0.80 2.23 15.50
N VAL A 92 0.83 2.63 14.22
CA VAL A 92 1.91 3.48 13.69
C VAL A 92 1.81 4.90 14.22
N LEU A 93 0.61 5.46 14.29
CA LEU A 93 0.37 6.77 14.90
C LEU A 93 0.84 6.79 16.37
N ASP A 94 0.54 5.74 17.14
CA ASP A 94 1.01 5.59 18.52
C ASP A 94 2.54 5.60 18.64
N ILE A 95 3.25 5.03 17.68
CA ILE A 95 4.73 5.02 17.67
C ILE A 95 5.25 6.43 17.41
N PHE A 96 4.68 7.12 16.42
CA PHE A 96 5.08 8.47 16.04
C PHE A 96 4.80 9.48 17.15
N GLU A 97 3.63 9.40 17.79
CA GLU A 97 3.28 10.26 18.93
C GLU A 97 4.22 10.06 20.14
N LYS A 98 4.64 8.81 20.41
CA LYS A 98 5.58 8.52 21.51
C LYS A 98 6.97 9.08 21.26
N CYS A 99 7.41 9.08 20.00
CA CYS A 99 8.73 9.58 19.63
C CYS A 99 8.72 11.08 19.28
N GLY A 100 7.53 11.69 19.18
CA GLY A 100 7.37 13.11 18.84
C GLY A 100 7.70 13.42 17.38
N GLU A 101 7.53 12.45 16.49
CA GLU A 101 7.83 12.60 15.06
C GLU A 101 6.60 13.10 14.27
N GLU A 102 6.87 13.90 13.24
CA GLU A 102 5.84 14.34 12.31
C GLU A 102 5.61 13.33 11.18
N TYR A 103 4.42 13.40 10.58
CA TYR A 103 4.03 12.57 9.44
C TYR A 103 3.23 13.38 8.43
N THR A 104 3.13 12.84 7.21
CA THR A 104 2.45 13.52 6.10
C THR A 104 0.94 13.54 6.31
N ASP A 105 0.36 14.74 6.38
CA ASP A 105 -1.09 14.95 6.47
C ASP A 105 -1.59 15.94 5.41
N ASP A 106 -2.18 15.40 4.35
CA ASP A 106 -2.80 16.16 3.26
C ASP A 106 -4.33 16.23 3.37
N PHE A 107 -4.89 15.88 4.53
CA PHE A 107 -6.32 15.78 4.67
C PHE A 107 -6.99 17.16 4.73
N PRO A 108 -8.07 17.40 3.97
CA PRO A 108 -8.69 18.73 3.87
C PRO A 108 -9.31 19.31 5.15
N ILE A 109 -9.57 18.47 6.17
CA ILE A 109 -10.28 18.86 7.40
C ILE A 109 -9.27 19.08 8.53
N SER A 110 -9.48 20.07 9.38
CA SER A 110 -8.61 20.39 10.53
C SER A 110 -8.40 19.24 11.52
N LYS A 111 -7.29 19.27 12.27
CA LYS A 111 -6.94 18.30 13.33
C LYS A 111 -7.78 18.48 14.60
N THR A 112 -8.03 19.73 14.97
CA THR A 112 -8.74 20.12 16.20
C THR A 112 -10.12 20.65 15.90
N GLU A 113 -10.99 20.61 16.90
CA GLU A 113 -12.27 21.31 16.88
C GLU A 113 -12.06 22.83 16.86
N PRO A 114 -12.89 23.61 16.14
CA PRO A 114 -13.98 23.16 15.27
C PRO A 114 -13.46 22.53 13.96
N TYR A 115 -14.09 21.43 13.51
CA TYR A 115 -13.67 20.74 12.29
C TYR A 115 -14.09 21.52 11.05
N ILE A 116 -13.12 22.18 10.43
CA ILE A 116 -13.34 23.05 9.26
C ILE A 116 -12.44 22.64 8.10
N TYR A 117 -12.82 23.04 6.89
CA TYR A 117 -11.94 22.90 5.72
C TYR A 117 -10.86 23.98 5.76
N TYR A 118 -9.61 23.60 5.47
CA TYR A 118 -8.52 24.57 5.34
C TYR A 118 -8.76 25.54 4.17
N GLU A 119 -8.40 26.81 4.34
CA GLU A 119 -8.55 27.83 3.28
C GLU A 119 -7.74 27.48 2.02
N ASP A 120 -6.53 26.96 2.20
CA ASP A 120 -5.65 26.48 1.11
C ASP A 120 -6.23 25.31 0.32
N PHE A 121 -7.12 24.55 0.93
CA PHE A 121 -7.87 23.51 0.24
C PHE A 121 -9.00 24.11 -0.59
N LEU A 122 -9.76 25.05 0.00
CA LEU A 122 -10.89 25.71 -0.66
C LEU A 122 -10.46 26.58 -1.84
N SER A 123 -9.28 27.19 -1.78
CA SER A 123 -8.73 28.02 -2.86
C SER A 123 -8.38 27.19 -4.11
N SER A 124 -8.17 25.88 -3.97
CA SER A 124 -7.78 24.99 -5.06
C SER A 124 -8.94 24.17 -5.59
N SER A 125 -9.54 24.61 -6.70
CA SER A 125 -10.67 23.92 -7.34
C SER A 125 -10.37 22.47 -7.71
N SER A 126 -9.13 22.15 -8.08
CA SER A 126 -8.69 20.78 -8.37
C SER A 126 -8.72 19.90 -7.12
N LYS A 127 -8.17 20.36 -5.98
CA LYS A 127 -8.21 19.62 -4.70
C LYS A 127 -9.65 19.37 -4.25
N VAL A 128 -10.51 20.39 -4.33
CA VAL A 128 -11.94 20.27 -3.99
C VAL A 128 -12.65 19.25 -4.87
N SER A 129 -12.37 19.25 -6.18
CA SER A 129 -12.98 18.31 -7.11
C SER A 129 -12.53 16.85 -6.87
N SER A 130 -11.25 16.64 -6.54
CA SER A 130 -10.70 15.33 -6.19
C SER A 130 -11.30 14.80 -4.90
N PHE A 131 -11.38 15.63 -3.87
CA PHE A 131 -11.99 15.27 -2.59
C PHE A 131 -13.49 14.98 -2.74
N SER A 132 -14.22 15.81 -3.48
CA SER A 132 -15.63 15.58 -3.81
C SER A 132 -15.85 14.25 -4.55
N SER A 133 -14.97 13.92 -5.49
CA SER A 133 -15.01 12.66 -6.22
C SER A 133 -14.71 11.47 -5.30
N TRP A 134 -13.77 11.64 -4.37
CA TRP A 134 -13.44 10.65 -3.36
C TRP A 134 -14.61 10.39 -2.40
N LEU A 135 -15.32 11.43 -1.94
CA LEU A 135 -16.56 11.28 -1.15
C LEU A 135 -17.68 10.57 -1.94
N LYS A 136 -17.87 10.92 -3.22
CA LYS A 136 -18.86 10.27 -4.10
C LYS A 136 -18.60 8.76 -4.26
N LYS A 137 -17.33 8.33 -4.38
CA LYS A 137 -16.96 6.90 -4.41
C LYS A 137 -17.45 6.15 -3.17
N LYS A 138 -17.55 6.84 -2.03
CA LYS A 138 -18.04 6.31 -0.75
C LYS A 138 -19.54 6.49 -0.55
N LYS A 139 -20.25 7.01 -1.55
CA LYS A 139 -21.68 7.36 -1.51
C LYS A 139 -22.01 8.44 -0.47
N ILE A 140 -21.06 9.33 -0.20
CA ILE A 140 -21.24 10.50 0.67
C ILE A 140 -21.54 11.70 -0.23
N ALA A 141 -22.42 12.60 0.22
CA ALA A 141 -22.74 13.81 -0.51
C ALA A 141 -21.50 14.71 -0.65
N ALA A 142 -21.31 15.32 -1.83
CA ALA A 142 -20.08 16.06 -2.14
C ALA A 142 -20.06 17.49 -1.56
N ASN A 143 -21.23 18.10 -1.38
CA ASN A 143 -21.37 19.45 -0.84
C ASN A 143 -21.93 19.36 0.58
N ILE A 144 -21.05 19.04 1.53
CA ILE A 144 -21.39 18.88 2.94
C ILE A 144 -20.41 19.65 3.81
N THR A 145 -20.83 19.98 5.02
CA THR A 145 -19.95 20.62 6.02
C THR A 145 -18.80 19.67 6.39
N ALA A 146 -17.69 20.22 6.86
CA ALA A 146 -16.53 19.42 7.27
C ALA A 146 -16.87 18.47 8.43
N GLU A 147 -17.68 18.92 9.40
CA GLU A 147 -18.17 18.11 10.51
C GLU A 147 -19.04 16.93 10.03
N ASP A 148 -20.02 17.19 9.17
CA ASP A 148 -20.88 16.13 8.62
C ASP A 148 -20.08 15.16 7.74
N ALA A 149 -19.08 15.67 6.99
CA ALA A 149 -18.17 14.85 6.21
C ALA A 149 -17.37 13.91 7.10
N LEU A 150 -16.79 14.44 8.17
CA LEU A 150 -16.02 13.66 9.12
C LEU A 150 -16.91 12.59 9.78
N ALA A 151 -18.09 12.96 10.26
CA ALA A 151 -19.04 12.03 10.87
C ALA A 151 -19.47 10.90 9.89
N ALA A 152 -19.74 11.25 8.64
CA ALA A 152 -20.07 10.27 7.60
C ALA A 152 -18.89 9.31 7.32
N LEU A 153 -17.65 9.83 7.29
CA LEU A 153 -16.44 9.04 7.08
C LEU A 153 -16.15 8.13 8.27
N ILE A 154 -16.31 8.60 9.50
CA ILE A 154 -16.18 7.79 10.73
C ILE A 154 -17.13 6.59 10.66
N LYS A 155 -18.39 6.83 10.27
CA LYS A 155 -19.39 5.76 10.08
C LYS A 155 -19.01 4.81 8.95
N TYR A 156 -18.54 5.34 7.82
CA TYR A 156 -18.14 4.53 6.66
C TYR A 156 -16.98 3.58 6.99
N TYR A 157 -15.97 4.07 7.70
CA TYR A 157 -14.78 3.30 8.07
C TYR A 157 -14.92 2.52 9.37
N LYS A 158 -16.09 2.56 10.02
CA LYS A 158 -16.37 1.90 11.31
C LYS A 158 -15.37 2.32 12.40
N LEU A 159 -15.16 3.62 12.52
CA LEU A 159 -14.24 4.23 13.49
C LEU A 159 -14.97 4.81 14.71
N SER A 160 -16.22 4.40 14.95
CA SER A 160 -17.03 4.88 16.08
C SER A 160 -16.45 4.55 17.45
N ASP A 161 -15.56 3.55 17.53
CA ASP A 161 -14.92 3.14 18.78
C ASP A 161 -13.73 4.06 19.16
N TYR A 162 -13.26 4.90 18.24
CA TYR A 162 -12.14 5.82 18.44
C TYR A 162 -12.64 7.21 18.81
N PRO A 163 -11.85 7.99 19.58
CA PRO A 163 -12.16 9.41 19.77
C PRO A 163 -12.11 10.15 18.43
N THR A 164 -12.93 11.19 18.26
CA THR A 164 -13.11 11.90 16.98
C THR A 164 -11.81 12.42 16.40
N SER A 165 -10.90 12.94 17.24
CA SER A 165 -9.57 13.39 16.84
C SER A 165 -8.75 12.25 16.21
N ARG A 166 -8.67 11.11 16.90
CA ARG A 166 -7.93 9.94 16.42
C ARG A 166 -8.56 9.34 15.17
N ALA A 167 -9.89 9.28 15.12
CA ALA A 167 -10.61 8.81 13.95
C ALA A 167 -10.32 9.72 12.73
N ARG A 168 -10.23 11.04 12.93
CA ARG A 168 -9.83 12.00 11.89
C ARG A 168 -8.41 11.71 11.38
N ASP A 169 -7.45 11.43 12.26
CA ASP A 169 -6.07 11.13 11.84
C ASP A 169 -5.96 9.82 11.08
N ILE A 170 -6.69 8.78 11.50
CA ILE A 170 -6.78 7.52 10.75
C ILE A 170 -7.39 7.77 9.36
N ILE A 171 -8.44 8.60 9.27
CA ILE A 171 -9.08 8.97 7.99
C ILE A 171 -8.11 9.76 7.11
N ALA A 172 -7.31 10.66 7.69
CA ALA A 172 -6.33 11.46 6.97
C ALA A 172 -5.30 10.57 6.26
N ILE A 173 -4.76 9.58 6.97
CA ILE A 173 -3.79 8.64 6.40
C ILE A 173 -4.45 7.75 5.34
N ARG A 174 -5.70 7.29 5.57
CA ARG A 174 -6.46 6.56 4.55
C ARG A 174 -6.69 7.37 3.29
N TYR A 175 -6.98 8.66 3.43
CA TYR A 175 -7.11 9.58 2.31
C TYR A 175 -5.79 9.66 1.52
N GLY A 176 -4.65 9.77 2.22
CA GLY A 176 -3.31 9.70 1.63
C GLY A 176 -3.07 8.38 0.87
N ILE A 177 -3.31 7.24 1.51
CA ILE A 177 -3.14 5.92 0.89
C ILE A 177 -4.01 5.76 -0.37
N GLU A 178 -5.27 6.20 -0.33
CA GLU A 178 -6.20 6.01 -1.43
C GLU A 178 -5.96 6.95 -2.62
N ASN A 179 -5.40 8.15 -2.39
CA ASN A 179 -5.25 9.16 -3.44
C ASN A 179 -3.81 9.47 -3.84
N LYS A 180 -2.81 9.14 -3.00
CA LYS A 180 -1.39 9.44 -3.22
C LYS A 180 -0.48 8.20 -3.25
N SER A 181 -1.03 6.99 -3.17
CA SER A 181 -0.21 5.78 -3.34
C SER A 181 0.40 5.72 -4.75
N THR A 182 1.71 5.51 -4.81
CA THR A 182 2.45 5.34 -6.07
C THR A 182 2.52 3.87 -6.42
N GLY A 183 1.46 3.35 -7.05
CA GLY A 183 1.36 1.97 -7.54
C GLY A 183 1.25 0.90 -6.44
N TYR A 184 2.27 0.79 -5.59
CA TYR A 184 2.43 -0.30 -4.63
C TYR A 184 2.48 0.15 -3.17
N PHE A 185 2.99 1.36 -2.91
CA PHE A 185 3.15 1.89 -1.56
C PHE A 185 2.68 3.34 -1.43
N TYR A 186 2.50 3.77 -0.19
CA TYR A 186 2.24 5.14 0.21
C TYR A 186 3.32 5.59 1.19
N THR A 187 4.01 6.68 0.88
CA THR A 187 4.99 7.30 1.78
C THR A 187 4.27 8.01 2.91
N PHE A 188 4.47 7.54 4.13
CA PHE A 188 3.83 8.08 5.33
C PHE A 188 4.63 9.23 5.95
N ALA A 189 5.93 9.03 6.10
CA ALA A 189 6.84 10.02 6.66
C ALA A 189 8.23 9.84 6.04
N GLU A 190 8.90 10.96 5.80
CA GLU A 190 10.28 11.05 5.32
C GLU A 190 11.15 11.65 6.43
N ASP A 191 12.45 11.34 6.42
CA ASP A 191 13.43 11.85 7.40
C ASP A 191 13.08 11.53 8.87
N VAL A 192 12.71 10.28 9.11
CA VAL A 192 12.30 9.81 10.43
C VAL A 192 13.52 9.43 11.28
N GLY A 193 13.51 9.81 12.56
CA GLY A 193 14.57 9.48 13.52
C GLY A 193 14.79 7.98 13.74
N LEU A 194 16.03 7.61 14.08
CA LEU A 194 16.45 6.21 14.25
C LEU A 194 15.65 5.46 15.32
N GLU A 195 15.25 6.14 16.40
CA GLU A 195 14.46 5.55 17.49
C GLU A 195 13.10 5.06 16.99
N THR A 196 12.35 5.94 16.32
CA THR A 196 11.04 5.65 15.73
C THR A 196 11.13 4.53 14.70
N ILE A 197 12.14 4.57 13.84
CA ILE A 197 12.40 3.52 12.84
C ILE A 197 12.67 2.16 13.51
N THR A 198 13.43 2.15 14.59
CA THR A 198 13.73 0.92 15.34
C THR A 198 12.44 0.34 15.92
N MET A 199 11.60 1.18 16.52
CA MET A 199 10.29 0.78 17.07
C MET A 199 9.34 0.23 15.99
N VAL A 200 9.31 0.85 14.81
CA VAL A 200 8.53 0.35 13.66
C VAL A 200 9.04 -1.02 13.21
N LYS A 201 10.36 -1.20 13.10
CA LYS A 201 10.97 -2.47 12.68
C LYS A 201 10.74 -3.59 13.70
N GLU A 202 10.87 -3.31 14.99
CA GLU A 202 10.65 -4.29 16.06
C GLU A 202 9.21 -4.80 16.05
N ARG A 203 8.24 -3.93 15.75
CA ARG A 203 6.81 -4.27 15.66
C ARG A 203 6.39 -4.75 14.29
N GLY A 204 7.29 -4.98 13.33
CA GLY A 204 6.95 -5.34 11.95
C GLY A 204 6.03 -6.56 11.81
N THR A 205 6.04 -7.48 12.78
CA THR A 205 5.11 -8.62 12.83
C THR A 205 3.67 -8.21 13.16
N GLU A 206 3.49 -7.19 14.01
CA GLU A 206 2.19 -6.63 14.41
C GLU A 206 1.60 -5.70 13.34
N ILE A 207 2.46 -5.00 12.59
CA ILE A 207 2.09 -4.06 11.52
C ILE A 207 2.53 -4.58 10.13
N PRO A 208 1.97 -5.71 9.67
CA PRO A 208 2.38 -6.31 8.39
C PRO A 208 2.06 -5.36 7.22
N GLY A 209 3.07 -5.07 6.42
CA GLY A 209 2.97 -4.15 5.27
C GLY A 209 3.38 -2.72 5.58
N VAL A 210 3.88 -2.42 6.78
CA VAL A 210 4.62 -1.19 7.06
C VAL A 210 6.10 -1.51 6.98
N THR A 211 6.81 -0.85 6.06
CA THR A 211 8.23 -1.08 5.80
C THR A 211 8.99 0.22 5.95
N VAL A 212 10.28 0.10 6.29
CA VAL A 212 11.19 1.24 6.32
C VAL A 212 12.14 1.12 5.15
N GLU A 213 12.14 2.13 4.29
CA GLU A 213 13.11 2.29 3.22
C GLU A 213 14.20 3.25 3.65
N ILE A 214 15.44 2.91 3.31
CA ILE A 214 16.63 3.72 3.62
C ILE A 214 17.09 4.34 2.31
N GLY A 215 16.85 5.65 2.19
CA GLY A 215 17.34 6.47 1.12
C GLY A 215 18.60 7.24 1.49
N SER A 216 19.13 7.99 0.52
CA SER A 216 20.23 8.91 0.76
C SER A 216 19.90 10.29 0.19
N ALA A 217 20.06 11.34 1.00
CA ALA A 217 19.92 12.73 0.56
C ALA A 217 21.29 13.41 0.53
N ARG A 218 21.49 14.30 -0.43
CA ARG A 218 22.71 15.11 -0.52
C ARG A 218 22.55 16.36 0.34
N SER A 219 23.49 16.54 1.27
CA SER A 219 23.64 17.78 2.02
C SER A 219 24.85 18.55 1.48
N TYR A 220 24.64 19.84 1.23
CA TYR A 220 25.69 20.76 0.78
C TYR A 220 26.09 21.61 1.98
N VAL A 221 27.35 21.49 2.39
CA VAL A 221 27.88 22.32 3.47
C VAL A 221 28.14 23.70 2.87
N ASN A 222 27.31 24.67 3.23
CA ASN A 222 27.58 26.07 2.90
C ASN A 222 28.65 26.58 3.89
N GLU A 223 29.76 27.07 3.36
CA GLU A 223 30.77 27.83 4.12
C GLU A 223 30.25 29.21 4.54
#